data_AF-A0ABD3M990-F1
#
_entry.id   AF-A0ABD3M990-F1
#
_cell.length_a   1.000
_cell.length_b   1.000
_cell.length_c   1.000
_cell.angle_alpha   90.00
_cell.angle_beta   90.00
_cell.angle_gamma   90.00
#
_symmetry.space_group_name_H-M   'P 1'
#
loop_
_entity.id
_entity.type
_entity.pdbx_description
1 polymer ?
#
loop_
_entity_poly.entity_id
_entity_poly.type
_entity_poly.pdbx_seq_one_letter_code
_entity_poly.pdbx_strand_id
1 'polypeptide(L)'
;MVRFIFVAAAFLASSAAAFAPAASQVRTQRFTFSENNHVQQIATPYFTATSTTTSLADMLTQTELPEKIYLPEDKESAKVLGGLKIGTRKLTVITGASSGLGLNCAAALSKTGRHFVVMACRDVEKGKAVAKEMNMPENSYVVMKLELGSLQSVRDFVFNLKAFKSARPVNNLICNAAVYKPTDPEPAWTDDGFEQSMGINHFGHFLLVNLLVDDMSKSKDARVCIVGSITGNTNTVGGGLVYPQADLGNLQGFEKGAKQPIAMADGKPFFGAKAYKDSKVCNMMTVSELHRRYHESTGISFSSMYPGCIAETALFREKRPWFRKAFPWFMKYVTGGYVGMEEAGQRLAQVVDDPQCAKSDVYWSWNGGAQTVGRWAEDGKPRGAGGSGGEIFENAQSDAVRDRKTAMKMWELSVKACGMTERDLPKAKMSP
;
A
#
# COMPACT_ATOMS: atom_id res chain seq x y z
N MET A 1 -30.68 14.16 -18.05
CA MET A 1 -30.57 14.59 -16.62
C MET A 1 -29.43 13.92 -15.85
N VAL A 2 -29.13 12.62 -16.07
CA VAL A 2 -28.07 11.88 -15.35
C VAL A 2 -26.63 12.32 -15.70
N ARG A 3 -26.37 12.82 -16.93
CA ARG A 3 -25.06 13.38 -17.34
C ARG A 3 -24.66 14.66 -16.59
N PHE A 4 -25.63 15.46 -16.13
CA PHE A 4 -25.37 16.75 -15.47
C PHE A 4 -25.05 16.62 -13.97
N ILE A 5 -25.56 15.58 -13.31
CA ILE A 5 -25.33 15.35 -11.87
C ILE A 5 -23.90 14.84 -11.61
N PHE A 6 -23.34 14.05 -12.53
CA PHE A 6 -21.94 13.59 -12.44
C PHE A 6 -20.93 14.72 -12.63
N VAL A 7 -21.20 15.68 -13.52
CA VAL A 7 -20.32 16.84 -13.74
C VAL A 7 -20.38 17.80 -12.55
N ALA A 8 -21.56 18.03 -11.96
CA ALA A 8 -21.70 18.92 -10.81
C ALA A 8 -21.02 18.38 -9.53
N ALA A 9 -21.09 17.07 -9.27
CA ALA A 9 -20.42 16.46 -8.13
C ALA A 9 -18.88 16.40 -8.28
N ALA A 10 -18.38 16.28 -9.52
CA ALA A 10 -16.95 16.37 -9.81
C ALA A 10 -16.42 17.82 -9.77
N PHE A 11 -17.22 18.81 -10.21
CA PHE A 11 -16.84 20.21 -10.17
C PHE A 11 -16.77 20.78 -8.75
N LEU A 12 -17.71 20.39 -7.87
CA LEU A 12 -17.71 20.82 -6.46
C LEU A 12 -16.55 20.23 -5.63
N ALA A 13 -15.85 19.23 -6.17
CA ALA A 13 -14.60 18.73 -5.60
C ALA A 13 -13.33 19.40 -6.18
N SER A 14 -13.47 20.30 -7.18
CA SER A 14 -12.34 20.87 -7.95
C SER A 14 -12.16 22.39 -7.85
N SER A 15 -13.11 23.14 -7.29
CA SER A 15 -13.00 24.61 -7.22
C SER A 15 -12.51 25.11 -5.87
N ALA A 16 -11.19 25.09 -5.64
CA ALA A 16 -10.53 25.94 -4.64
C ALA A 16 -9.00 25.97 -4.87
N ALA A 17 -8.54 26.60 -5.95
CA ALA A 17 -7.17 27.12 -6.07
C ALA A 17 -7.06 28.04 -7.30
N ALA A 18 -7.64 29.23 -7.21
CA ALA A 18 -7.31 30.33 -8.09
C ALA A 18 -7.04 31.55 -7.22
N PHE A 19 -5.78 31.77 -6.84
CA PHE A 19 -5.29 33.07 -6.42
C PHE A 19 -3.90 33.27 -7.00
N ALA A 20 -3.82 34.19 -7.95
CA ALA A 20 -2.58 34.77 -8.45
C ALA A 20 -1.92 35.60 -7.34
N PRO A 21 -0.58 35.64 -7.24
CA PRO A 21 0.07 36.57 -6.33
C PRO A 21 -0.01 37.99 -6.92
N ALA A 22 -0.66 38.88 -6.17
CA ALA A 22 -0.69 40.30 -6.47
C ALA A 22 0.73 40.89 -6.37
N ALA A 23 1.14 41.59 -7.42
CA ALA A 23 2.37 42.37 -7.47
C ALA A 23 2.35 43.45 -6.38
N SER A 24 3.28 43.40 -5.43
CA SER A 24 3.55 44.52 -4.53
C SER A 24 4.40 45.55 -5.27
N GLN A 25 3.81 46.71 -5.51
CA GLN A 25 4.49 47.88 -6.03
C GLN A 25 5.54 48.36 -5.02
N VAL A 26 6.82 48.28 -5.39
CA VAL A 26 7.91 48.98 -4.71
C VAL A 26 7.76 50.46 -5.02
N ARG A 27 7.23 51.22 -4.06
CA ARG A 27 7.17 52.69 -4.14
C ARG A 27 8.52 53.26 -3.72
N THR A 28 9.28 53.72 -4.70
CA THR A 28 10.51 54.49 -4.54
C THR A 28 10.22 55.78 -3.80
N GLN A 29 10.72 55.95 -2.56
CA GLN A 29 10.84 57.26 -1.94
C GLN A 29 12.29 57.73 -2.03
N ARG A 30 12.50 58.78 -2.83
CA ARG A 30 13.70 59.60 -2.87
C ARG A 30 13.80 60.36 -1.55
N PHE A 31 14.90 60.22 -0.82
CA PHE A 31 15.26 61.16 0.24
C PHE A 31 16.25 62.17 -0.31
N THR A 32 15.83 63.43 -0.27
CA THR A 32 16.62 64.63 -0.56
C THR A 32 17.51 64.97 0.63
N PHE A 33 18.78 65.27 0.35
CA PHE A 33 19.73 65.81 1.32
C PHE A 33 19.35 67.23 1.74
N SER A 34 19.48 67.51 3.04
CA SER A 34 19.58 68.87 3.59
C SER A 34 20.66 68.85 4.65
N GLU A 35 21.70 69.66 4.44
CA GLU A 35 22.77 69.94 5.37
C GLU A 35 22.24 70.68 6.62
N ASN A 36 22.72 70.28 7.80
CA ASN A 36 23.20 71.26 8.79
C ASN A 36 24.04 70.57 9.88
N ASN A 37 25.19 71.19 10.09
CA ASN A 37 26.30 70.78 10.96
C ASN A 37 25.94 70.75 12.44
N HIS A 38 26.32 69.68 13.13
CA HIS A 38 26.99 69.80 14.43
C HIS A 38 28.02 68.69 14.59
N VAL A 39 29.28 69.12 14.69
CA VAL A 39 30.48 68.31 14.85
C VAL A 39 30.57 67.84 16.30
N GLN A 40 30.55 66.53 16.54
CA GLN A 40 31.08 65.92 17.76
C GLN A 40 31.97 64.72 17.41
N GLN A 41 33.24 64.87 17.81
CA GLN A 41 34.34 63.91 17.98
C GLN A 41 34.31 62.58 17.19
N ILE A 42 35.29 62.49 16.28
CA ILE A 42 35.71 61.27 15.59
C ILE A 42 36.43 60.35 16.59
N ALA A 43 35.84 59.20 16.87
CA ALA A 43 36.53 58.03 17.42
C ALA A 43 36.41 56.89 16.41
N THR A 44 37.53 56.50 15.81
CA THR A 44 37.64 55.34 14.91
C THR A 44 37.50 54.03 15.69
N PRO A 45 36.57 53.12 15.34
CA PRO A 45 36.69 51.73 15.72
C PRO A 45 37.36 50.93 14.61
N TYR A 46 38.39 50.20 15.01
CA TYR A 46 39.10 49.19 14.25
C TYR A 46 38.12 48.19 13.61
N PHE A 47 38.31 47.91 12.32
CA PHE A 47 37.74 46.75 11.65
C PHE A 47 38.35 45.48 12.27
N THR A 48 37.62 44.81 13.15
CA THR A 48 37.89 43.40 13.49
C THR A 48 37.07 42.51 12.56
N ALA A 49 37.70 42.00 11.51
CA ALA A 49 37.18 40.87 10.75
C ALA A 49 37.28 39.61 11.63
N THR A 50 36.18 39.19 12.23
CA THR A 50 36.08 37.87 12.86
C THR A 50 35.89 36.83 11.77
N SER A 51 36.97 36.14 11.39
CA SER A 51 36.84 34.89 10.65
C SER A 51 36.29 33.84 11.62
N THR A 52 34.99 33.57 11.56
CA THR A 52 34.43 32.36 12.16
C THR A 52 34.89 31.18 11.31
N THR A 53 35.96 30.53 11.73
CA THR A 53 36.29 29.18 11.30
C THR A 53 35.23 28.25 11.87
N THR A 54 34.18 27.98 11.11
CA THR A 54 33.25 26.89 11.43
C THR A 54 34.06 25.60 11.39
N SER A 55 34.21 24.94 12.54
CA SER A 55 34.98 23.70 12.59
C SER A 55 34.20 22.61 11.86
N LEU A 56 34.91 21.66 11.24
CA LEU A 56 34.29 20.45 10.67
C LEU A 56 33.47 19.67 11.71
N ALA A 57 33.75 19.84 13.01
CA ALA A 57 32.98 19.22 14.09
C ALA A 57 31.59 19.85 14.25
N ASP A 58 31.43 21.16 14.01
CA ASP A 58 30.15 21.86 14.08
C ASP A 58 29.24 21.56 12.87
N MET A 59 29.82 21.16 11.73
CA MET A 59 29.06 20.65 10.57
C MET A 59 28.63 19.19 10.72
N LEU A 60 29.19 18.44 11.68
CA LEU A 60 28.91 17.01 11.90
C LEU A 60 27.88 16.75 13.01
N THR A 61 27.45 17.78 13.73
CA THR A 61 26.41 17.66 14.76
C THR A 61 25.06 18.13 14.23
N GLN A 62 24.10 17.20 14.19
CA GLN A 62 22.68 17.34 13.80
C GLN A 62 22.30 17.04 12.34
N THR A 63 22.71 15.88 11.83
CA THR A 63 21.73 15.03 11.14
C THR A 63 21.23 14.01 12.17
N GLU A 64 20.20 14.38 12.94
CA GLU A 64 19.43 13.35 13.66
C GLU A 64 18.92 12.37 12.59
N LEU A 65 19.39 11.13 12.65
CA LEU A 65 18.83 10.07 11.83
C LEU A 65 17.33 10.00 12.13
N PRO A 66 16.46 9.93 11.11
CA PRO A 66 15.03 9.88 11.34
C PRO A 66 14.68 8.77 12.32
N GLU A 67 13.79 9.08 13.27
CA GLU A 67 13.36 8.13 14.30
C GLU A 67 12.83 6.86 13.62
N LYS A 68 13.41 5.70 13.97
CA LYS A 68 13.02 4.42 13.37
C LYS A 68 11.66 3.98 13.90
N ILE A 69 10.82 3.51 12.98
CA ILE A 69 9.51 2.92 13.23
C ILE A 69 9.66 1.51 13.81
N TYR A 70 10.67 0.74 13.37
CA TYR A 70 10.96 -0.60 13.89
C TYR A 70 12.25 -0.60 14.71
N LEU A 71 12.11 -0.92 16.01
CA LEU A 71 13.22 -0.89 16.94
C LEU A 71 13.83 -2.30 17.14
N PRO A 72 15.12 -2.44 17.45
CA PRO A 72 15.75 -3.74 17.67
C PRO A 72 15.05 -4.62 18.73
N GLU A 73 14.46 -4.01 19.75
CA GLU A 73 13.66 -4.67 20.79
C GLU A 73 12.31 -5.22 20.29
N ASP A 74 11.79 -4.72 19.16
CA ASP A 74 10.64 -5.31 18.47
C ASP A 74 10.99 -6.63 17.77
N LYS A 75 12.26 -7.05 17.79
CA LYS A 75 12.68 -8.38 17.37
C LYS A 75 12.18 -9.41 18.38
N GLU A 76 10.94 -9.82 18.22
CA GLU A 76 10.40 -10.95 18.98
C GLU A 76 11.21 -12.20 18.65
N SER A 77 11.93 -12.75 19.64
CA SER A 77 12.44 -14.11 19.55
C SER A 77 11.26 -15.07 19.69
N ALA A 78 10.92 -15.81 18.64
CA ALA A 78 9.79 -16.72 18.68
C ALA A 78 9.92 -17.74 19.82
N LYS A 79 8.96 -17.79 20.74
CA LYS A 79 8.72 -19.00 21.53
C LYS A 79 8.36 -20.09 20.53
N VAL A 80 9.21 -21.10 20.38
CA VAL A 80 9.00 -22.25 19.48
C VAL A 80 7.77 -23.01 19.96
N LEU A 81 6.60 -22.62 19.46
CA LEU A 81 5.38 -23.40 19.60
C LEU A 81 5.38 -24.38 18.42
N GLY A 82 5.93 -25.57 18.66
CA GLY A 82 6.19 -26.57 17.62
C GLY A 82 4.98 -26.82 16.72
N GLY A 83 5.25 -27.16 15.46
CA GLY A 83 4.27 -27.38 14.38
C GLY A 83 3.12 -28.34 14.70
N LEU A 84 3.17 -29.07 15.83
CA LEU A 84 2.07 -29.83 16.41
C LEU A 84 0.79 -28.99 16.56
N LYS A 85 0.91 -27.67 16.85
CA LYS A 85 -0.26 -26.79 16.96
C LYS A 85 -0.93 -26.50 15.61
N ILE A 86 -0.22 -26.53 14.48
CA ILE A 86 -0.84 -26.28 13.16
C ILE A 86 -1.67 -27.49 12.72
N GLY A 87 -1.20 -28.70 13.03
CA GLY A 87 -1.86 -29.95 12.63
C GLY A 87 -1.89 -30.11 11.10
N THR A 88 -3.00 -30.65 10.57
CA THR A 88 -3.21 -30.87 9.13
C THR A 88 -3.72 -29.63 8.39
N ARG A 89 -4.01 -28.54 9.10
CA ARG A 89 -4.63 -27.32 8.57
C ARG A 89 -3.72 -26.60 7.58
N LYS A 90 -4.35 -25.84 6.67
CA LYS A 90 -3.67 -24.92 5.75
C LYS A 90 -3.12 -23.73 6.53
N LEU A 91 -1.81 -23.50 6.47
CA LEU A 91 -1.17 -22.33 7.07
C LEU A 91 -1.40 -21.09 6.19
N THR A 92 -2.12 -20.11 6.71
CA THR A 92 -2.50 -18.89 5.97
C THR A 92 -1.96 -17.65 6.66
N VAL A 93 -1.09 -16.91 5.99
CA VAL A 93 -0.50 -15.66 6.47
C VAL A 93 -1.32 -14.48 5.94
N ILE A 94 -1.72 -13.56 6.83
CA ILE A 94 -2.50 -12.38 6.47
C ILE A 94 -1.84 -11.15 7.07
N THR A 95 -1.36 -10.25 6.21
CA THR A 95 -0.81 -8.95 6.65
C THR A 95 -1.94 -7.98 7.02
N GLY A 96 -1.75 -7.19 8.07
CA GLY A 96 -2.72 -6.16 8.47
C GLY A 96 -4.02 -6.77 9.02
N ALA A 97 -3.90 -7.89 9.74
CA ALA A 97 -5.04 -8.65 10.26
C ALA A 97 -5.60 -8.12 11.59
N SER A 98 -5.16 -6.95 12.08
CA SER A 98 -5.63 -6.36 13.35
C SER A 98 -6.78 -5.37 13.19
N SER A 99 -7.26 -5.11 11.97
CA SER A 99 -8.47 -4.33 11.73
C SER A 99 -9.05 -4.56 10.32
N GLY A 100 -10.27 -4.07 10.10
CA GLY A 100 -10.84 -3.96 8.75
C GLY A 100 -10.99 -5.29 8.01
N LEU A 101 -10.68 -5.25 6.71
CA LEU A 101 -10.77 -6.39 5.78
C LEU A 101 -9.94 -7.60 6.24
N GLY A 102 -8.69 -7.36 6.65
CA GLY A 102 -7.77 -8.43 7.08
C GLY A 102 -8.25 -9.17 8.33
N LEU A 103 -8.79 -8.44 9.32
CA LEU A 103 -9.36 -9.03 10.54
C LEU A 103 -10.58 -9.90 10.23
N ASN A 104 -11.51 -9.41 9.40
CA ASN A 104 -12.70 -10.17 9.03
C ASN A 104 -12.35 -11.42 8.21
N CYS A 105 -11.36 -11.34 7.32
CA CYS A 105 -10.84 -12.51 6.61
C CYS A 105 -10.17 -13.52 7.56
N ALA A 106 -9.34 -13.04 8.51
CA ALA A 106 -8.71 -13.89 9.51
C ALA A 106 -9.75 -14.65 10.34
N ALA A 107 -10.80 -13.94 10.81
CA ALA A 107 -11.88 -14.54 11.57
C ALA A 107 -12.70 -15.54 10.75
N ALA A 108 -13.00 -15.23 9.47
CA ALA A 108 -13.72 -16.14 8.58
C ALA A 108 -12.94 -17.44 8.36
N LEU A 109 -11.65 -17.35 8.03
CA LEU A 109 -10.80 -18.53 7.78
C LEU A 109 -10.56 -19.35 9.05
N SER A 110 -10.29 -18.70 10.19
CA SER A 110 -9.96 -19.40 11.44
C SER A 110 -11.13 -20.23 11.97
N LYS A 111 -12.37 -19.76 11.76
CA LYS A 111 -13.61 -20.46 12.15
C LYS A 111 -13.92 -21.69 11.29
N THR A 112 -13.30 -21.85 10.12
CA THR A 112 -13.53 -23.03 9.26
C THR A 112 -12.96 -24.34 9.82
N GLY A 113 -12.01 -24.27 10.77
CA GLY A 113 -11.23 -25.42 11.21
C GLY A 113 -10.24 -25.97 10.18
N ARG A 114 -10.30 -25.51 8.92
CA ARG A 114 -9.40 -25.95 7.82
C ARG A 114 -8.12 -25.13 7.75
N HIS A 115 -8.11 -23.92 8.32
CA HIS A 115 -6.98 -23.01 8.31
C HIS A 115 -6.37 -22.80 9.70
N PHE A 116 -5.06 -22.61 9.73
CA PHE A 116 -4.35 -21.99 10.84
C PHE A 116 -3.87 -20.61 10.38
N VAL A 117 -4.31 -19.55 11.04
CA VAL A 117 -4.10 -18.18 10.57
C VAL A 117 -2.92 -17.52 11.30
N VAL A 118 -1.92 -17.07 10.55
CA VAL A 118 -0.88 -16.17 11.06
C VAL A 118 -1.31 -14.74 10.79
N MET A 119 -1.74 -14.05 11.85
CA MET A 119 -2.09 -12.63 11.83
C MET A 119 -0.81 -11.80 11.92
N ALA A 120 -0.29 -11.37 10.76
CA ALA A 120 0.92 -10.56 10.69
C ALA A 120 0.55 -9.08 10.91
N CYS A 121 0.90 -8.55 12.08
CA CYS A 121 0.40 -7.29 12.60
C CYS A 121 1.55 -6.42 13.13
N ARG A 122 1.48 -5.11 12.89
CA ARG A 122 2.43 -4.15 13.49
C ARG A 122 2.33 -4.09 15.02
N ASP A 123 1.11 -4.16 15.53
CA ASP A 123 0.80 -4.14 16.96
C ASP A 123 0.22 -5.50 17.34
N VAL A 124 1.03 -6.28 18.04
CA VAL A 124 0.73 -7.67 18.42
C VAL A 124 -0.35 -7.73 19.50
N GLU A 125 -0.29 -6.83 20.49
CA GLU A 125 -1.27 -6.82 21.59
C GLU A 125 -2.64 -6.40 21.10
N LYS A 126 -2.71 -5.37 20.24
CA LYS A 126 -3.96 -5.04 19.55
C LYS A 126 -4.49 -6.23 18.74
N GLY A 127 -3.61 -6.91 17.99
CA GLY A 127 -3.98 -8.09 17.22
C GLY A 127 -4.59 -9.20 18.08
N LYS A 128 -4.01 -9.47 19.25
CA LYS A 128 -4.53 -10.47 20.21
C LYS A 128 -5.87 -10.05 20.79
N ALA A 129 -6.04 -8.77 21.14
CA ALA A 129 -7.29 -8.25 21.68
C ALA A 129 -8.44 -8.40 20.69
N VAL A 130 -8.26 -7.92 19.45
CA VAL A 130 -9.33 -8.00 18.43
C VAL A 130 -9.64 -9.44 18.00
N ALA A 131 -8.66 -10.34 18.02
CA ALA A 131 -8.90 -11.75 17.70
C ALA A 131 -9.82 -12.43 18.74
N LYS A 132 -9.67 -12.06 20.02
CA LYS A 132 -10.57 -12.49 21.11
C LYS A 132 -11.96 -11.86 20.95
N GLU A 133 -12.05 -10.56 20.68
CA GLU A 133 -13.33 -9.87 20.43
C GLU A 133 -14.11 -10.49 19.26
N MET A 134 -13.41 -10.92 18.21
CA MET A 134 -14.02 -11.61 17.05
C MET A 134 -14.42 -13.07 17.32
N ASN A 135 -14.22 -13.57 18.54
CA ASN A 135 -14.46 -14.96 18.95
C ASN A 135 -13.75 -15.96 18.02
N MET A 136 -12.49 -15.68 17.66
CA MET A 136 -11.69 -16.62 16.89
C MET A 136 -11.33 -17.83 17.77
N PRO A 137 -11.53 -19.09 17.32
CA PRO A 137 -11.26 -20.26 18.14
C PRO A 137 -9.82 -20.28 18.66
N GLU A 138 -9.64 -20.62 19.94
CA GLU A 138 -8.29 -20.79 20.49
C GLU A 138 -7.52 -21.84 19.69
N ASN A 139 -6.20 -21.65 19.54
CA ASN A 139 -5.34 -22.50 18.70
C ASN A 139 -5.71 -22.56 17.20
N SER A 140 -6.55 -21.65 16.68
CA SER A 140 -6.78 -21.46 15.24
C SER A 140 -5.95 -20.35 14.60
N TYR A 141 -5.26 -19.55 15.43
CA TYR A 141 -4.44 -18.45 14.97
C TYR A 141 -3.22 -18.21 15.87
N VAL A 142 -2.28 -17.42 15.35
CA VAL A 142 -1.20 -16.78 16.10
C VAL A 142 -1.04 -15.36 15.60
N VAL A 143 -0.70 -14.42 16.48
CA VAL A 143 -0.37 -13.04 16.11
C VAL A 143 1.15 -12.90 16.12
N MET A 144 1.73 -12.35 15.06
CA MET A 144 3.17 -12.16 14.89
C MET A 144 3.47 -10.73 14.45
N LYS A 145 4.54 -10.14 15.00
CA LYS A 145 5.01 -8.81 14.62
C LYS A 145 5.40 -8.75 13.14
N LEU A 146 4.85 -7.79 12.41
CA LEU A 146 5.28 -7.40 11.07
C LEU A 146 5.04 -5.91 10.86
N GLU A 147 6.12 -5.14 10.69
CA GLU A 147 6.09 -3.75 10.23
C GLU A 147 6.57 -3.69 8.77
N LEU A 148 5.65 -3.42 7.83
CA LEU A 148 5.98 -3.36 6.40
C LEU A 148 6.77 -2.09 6.03
N GLY A 149 6.76 -1.06 6.89
CA GLY A 149 7.61 0.12 6.76
C GLY A 149 9.07 -0.10 7.17
N SER A 150 9.48 -1.35 7.37
CA SER A 150 10.86 -1.73 7.67
C SER A 150 11.20 -3.04 6.98
N LEU A 151 12.08 -3.02 5.98
CA LEU A 151 12.50 -4.22 5.25
C LEU A 151 13.20 -5.22 6.20
N GLN A 152 13.84 -4.73 7.26
CA GLN A 152 14.40 -5.58 8.31
C GLN A 152 13.30 -6.31 9.09
N SER A 153 12.22 -5.63 9.46
CA SER A 153 11.06 -6.26 10.12
C SER A 153 10.43 -7.35 9.24
N VAL A 154 10.36 -7.14 7.92
CA VAL A 154 9.89 -8.17 6.96
C VAL A 154 10.78 -9.41 7.01
N ARG A 155 12.11 -9.25 7.03
CA ARG A 155 13.07 -10.36 7.13
C ARG A 155 12.95 -11.10 8.47
N ASP A 156 12.85 -10.36 9.57
CA ASP A 156 12.67 -10.92 10.90
C ASP A 156 11.34 -11.69 11.04
N PHE A 157 10.24 -11.16 10.46
CA PHE A 157 8.97 -11.88 10.38
C PHE A 157 9.11 -13.21 9.64
N VAL A 158 9.75 -13.23 8.46
CA VAL A 158 9.96 -14.47 7.69
C VAL A 158 10.81 -15.47 8.46
N PHE A 159 11.86 -15.01 9.14
CA PHE A 159 12.69 -15.86 10.01
C PHE A 159 11.85 -16.50 11.13
N ASN A 160 11.08 -15.68 11.85
CA ASN A 160 10.22 -16.13 12.94
C ASN A 160 9.10 -17.08 12.48
N LEU A 161 8.49 -16.79 11.33
CA LEU A 161 7.48 -17.66 10.72
C LEU A 161 8.07 -19.03 10.36
N LYS A 162 9.27 -19.06 9.75
CA LYS A 162 9.98 -20.31 9.43
C LYS A 162 10.29 -21.13 10.68
N ALA A 163 10.73 -20.47 11.76
CA ALA A 163 10.95 -21.13 13.06
C ALA A 163 9.66 -21.69 13.65
N PHE A 164 8.57 -20.92 13.63
CA PHE A 164 7.27 -21.32 14.18
C PHE A 164 6.64 -22.51 13.44
N LYS A 165 6.61 -22.46 12.10
CA LYS A 165 5.94 -23.47 11.28
C LYS A 165 6.76 -24.76 11.11
N SER A 166 8.05 -24.75 11.47
CA SER A 166 8.98 -25.85 11.21
C SER A 166 8.98 -26.23 9.72
N ALA A 167 8.86 -27.53 9.40
CA ALA A 167 8.85 -28.04 8.03
C ALA A 167 7.52 -27.84 7.27
N ARG A 168 6.44 -27.37 7.92
CA ARG A 168 5.16 -27.14 7.24
C ARG A 168 5.29 -25.98 6.25
N PRO A 169 4.89 -26.11 4.99
CA PRO A 169 4.93 -24.98 4.06
C PRO A 169 3.81 -23.98 4.34
N VAL A 170 4.01 -22.73 3.97
CA VAL A 170 2.91 -21.75 3.89
C VAL A 170 2.00 -22.13 2.71
N ASN A 171 0.70 -22.29 2.96
CA ASN A 171 -0.26 -22.60 1.90
C ASN A 171 -0.76 -21.32 1.23
N ASN A 172 -1.08 -20.30 2.03
CA ASN A 172 -1.67 -19.07 1.53
C ASN A 172 -0.97 -17.84 2.09
N LEU A 173 -0.74 -16.85 1.24
CA LEU A 173 -0.24 -15.53 1.62
C LEU A 173 -1.22 -14.45 1.11
N ILE A 174 -1.74 -13.65 2.03
CA ILE A 174 -2.66 -12.55 1.75
C ILE A 174 -1.97 -11.22 2.10
N CYS A 175 -1.56 -10.50 1.05
CA CYS A 175 -0.99 -9.15 1.13
C CYS A 175 -2.13 -8.11 1.14
N ASN A 176 -2.72 -7.92 2.31
CA ASN A 176 -3.86 -7.04 2.56
C ASN A 176 -3.49 -5.67 3.13
N ALA A 177 -2.41 -5.57 3.91
CA ALA A 177 -2.09 -4.35 4.65
C ALA A 177 -1.93 -3.15 3.71
N ALA A 178 -2.48 -2.00 4.09
CA ALA A 178 -2.26 -0.79 3.33
C ALA A 178 -2.39 0.44 4.22
N VAL A 179 -1.66 1.48 3.84
CA VAL A 179 -1.84 2.85 4.33
C VAL A 179 -2.35 3.71 3.19
N TYR A 180 -3.17 4.71 3.54
CA TYR A 180 -3.69 5.70 2.60
C TYR A 180 -3.72 7.05 3.31
N LYS A 181 -2.93 7.98 2.79
CA LYS A 181 -2.67 9.31 3.36
C LYS A 181 -2.97 10.43 2.36
N PRO A 182 -4.22 10.59 1.91
CA PRO A 182 -4.54 11.46 0.78
C PRO A 182 -4.40 12.95 1.06
N THR A 183 -4.44 13.34 2.33
CA THR A 183 -4.46 14.75 2.76
C THR A 183 -3.12 15.23 3.30
N ASP A 184 -2.13 14.35 3.40
CA ASP A 184 -0.82 14.72 3.93
C ASP A 184 -0.16 15.68 2.92
N PRO A 185 0.31 16.86 3.36
CA PRO A 185 0.88 17.87 2.47
C PRO A 185 2.31 17.51 2.02
N GLU A 186 3.03 16.74 2.85
CA GLU A 186 4.41 16.33 2.65
C GLU A 186 4.54 14.80 2.77
N PRO A 187 5.53 14.19 2.11
CA PRO A 187 5.76 12.75 2.21
C PRO A 187 6.21 12.36 3.62
N ALA A 188 5.66 11.25 4.12
CA ALA A 188 6.23 10.52 5.25
C ALA A 188 7.17 9.42 4.72
N TRP A 189 8.12 9.00 5.55
CA TRP A 189 9.17 8.06 5.16
C TRP A 189 9.14 6.79 6.01
N THR A 190 9.54 5.67 5.39
CA THR A 190 9.80 4.40 6.07
C THR A 190 11.20 4.36 6.67
N ASP A 191 11.53 3.34 7.47
CA ASP A 191 12.89 3.16 8.04
C ASP A 191 13.98 3.08 6.96
N ASP A 192 13.62 2.51 5.80
CA ASP A 192 14.50 2.35 4.66
C ASP A 192 14.57 3.59 3.74
N GLY A 193 13.81 4.64 4.08
CA GLY A 193 13.77 5.92 3.37
C GLY A 193 12.83 5.98 2.17
N PHE A 194 11.88 5.05 2.02
CA PHE A 194 10.87 5.11 0.95
C PHE A 194 9.69 5.98 1.36
N GLU A 195 8.98 6.58 0.39
CA GLU A 195 7.69 7.20 0.67
C GLU A 195 6.74 6.17 1.30
N GLN A 196 6.02 6.56 2.35
CA GLN A 196 5.28 5.67 3.24
C GLN A 196 4.26 4.77 2.52
N SER A 197 3.48 5.30 1.59
CA SER A 197 2.48 4.52 0.83
C SER A 197 3.15 3.48 -0.06
N MET A 198 4.18 3.86 -0.81
CA MET A 198 4.92 2.96 -1.68
C MET A 198 5.72 1.92 -0.90
N GLY A 199 6.41 2.36 0.17
CA GLY A 199 7.17 1.53 1.09
C GLY A 199 6.33 0.41 1.71
N ILE A 200 5.20 0.77 2.30
CA ILE A 200 4.33 -0.18 3.01
C ILE A 200 3.50 -1.02 2.05
N ASN A 201 2.81 -0.39 1.10
CA ASN A 201 1.81 -1.10 0.29
C ASN A 201 2.45 -2.01 -0.76
N HIS A 202 3.60 -1.59 -1.31
CA HIS A 202 4.32 -2.27 -2.39
C HIS A 202 5.64 -2.88 -1.93
N PHE A 203 6.68 -2.11 -1.58
CA PHE A 203 8.02 -2.66 -1.34
C PHE A 203 8.09 -3.69 -0.19
N GLY A 204 7.41 -3.42 0.93
CA GLY A 204 7.34 -4.36 2.05
C GLY A 204 6.66 -5.69 1.65
N HIS A 205 5.56 -5.62 0.90
CA HIS A 205 4.90 -6.82 0.38
C HIS A 205 5.70 -7.52 -0.71
N PHE A 206 6.34 -6.76 -1.60
CA PHE A 206 7.19 -7.28 -2.66
C PHE A 206 8.31 -8.14 -2.08
N LEU A 207 9.01 -7.64 -1.05
CA LEU A 207 10.01 -8.40 -0.32
C LEU A 207 9.40 -9.63 0.36
N LEU A 208 8.30 -9.44 1.10
CA LEU A 208 7.64 -10.52 1.84
C LEU A 208 7.26 -11.70 0.94
N VAL A 209 6.64 -11.43 -0.21
CA VAL A 209 6.22 -12.46 -1.16
C VAL A 209 7.44 -13.22 -1.67
N ASN A 210 8.45 -12.51 -2.19
CA ASN A 210 9.63 -13.16 -2.76
C ASN A 210 10.37 -14.04 -1.74
N LEU A 211 10.47 -13.62 -0.47
CA LEU A 211 11.08 -14.42 0.61
C LEU A 211 10.30 -15.70 0.97
N LEU A 212 9.02 -15.79 0.57
CA LEU A 212 8.13 -16.90 0.88
C LEU A 212 7.80 -17.80 -0.30
N VAL A 213 7.97 -17.37 -1.56
CA VAL A 213 7.65 -18.18 -2.76
C VAL A 213 8.32 -19.57 -2.71
N ASP A 214 9.62 -19.65 -2.41
CA ASP A 214 10.33 -20.93 -2.32
C ASP A 214 9.76 -21.85 -1.24
N ASP A 215 9.28 -21.29 -0.13
CA ASP A 215 8.62 -22.08 0.92
C ASP A 215 7.21 -22.55 0.49
N MET A 216 6.45 -21.64 -0.13
CA MET A 216 5.10 -21.90 -0.62
C MET A 216 5.09 -22.92 -1.75
N SER A 217 6.13 -22.98 -2.58
CA SER A 217 6.26 -23.96 -3.67
C SER A 217 6.24 -25.42 -3.20
N LYS A 218 6.49 -25.66 -1.91
CA LYS A 218 6.44 -26.99 -1.29
C LYS A 218 5.02 -27.40 -0.89
N SER A 219 4.07 -26.47 -0.91
CA SER A 219 2.65 -26.74 -0.67
C SER A 219 1.94 -27.07 -1.98
N LYS A 220 1.02 -28.03 -1.93
CA LYS A 220 0.03 -28.21 -3.01
C LYS A 220 -0.96 -27.05 -2.98
N ASP A 221 -1.39 -26.60 -4.15
CA ASP A 221 -2.40 -25.54 -4.35
C ASP A 221 -2.11 -24.26 -3.56
N ALA A 222 -0.84 -23.85 -3.50
CA ALA A 222 -0.45 -22.65 -2.80
C ALA A 222 -0.97 -21.39 -3.51
N ARG A 223 -1.43 -20.39 -2.75
CA ARG A 223 -2.04 -19.17 -3.31
C ARG A 223 -1.46 -17.91 -2.68
N VAL A 224 -1.10 -16.96 -3.55
CA VAL A 224 -0.76 -15.60 -3.16
C VAL A 224 -1.86 -14.67 -3.66
N CYS A 225 -2.44 -13.90 -2.76
CA CYS A 225 -3.45 -12.90 -3.06
C CYS A 225 -2.95 -11.51 -2.62
N ILE A 226 -2.81 -10.57 -3.56
CA ILE A 226 -2.47 -9.18 -3.26
C ILE A 226 -3.71 -8.30 -3.41
N VAL A 227 -4.12 -7.63 -2.32
CA VAL A 227 -5.31 -6.79 -2.34
C VAL A 227 -5.03 -5.53 -3.18
N GLY A 228 -5.67 -5.50 -4.35
CA GLY A 228 -5.59 -4.40 -5.31
C GLY A 228 -6.49 -3.24 -4.91
N SER A 229 -6.87 -2.45 -5.91
CA SER A 229 -7.87 -1.39 -5.76
C SER A 229 -8.47 -1.07 -7.11
N ILE A 230 -9.75 -0.71 -7.14
CA ILE A 230 -10.37 -0.10 -8.31
C ILE A 230 -9.59 1.15 -8.78
N THR A 231 -8.98 1.89 -7.85
CA THR A 231 -8.21 3.09 -8.16
C THR A 231 -6.84 2.82 -8.79
N GLY A 232 -6.34 1.58 -8.70
CA GLY A 232 -5.15 1.12 -9.42
C GLY A 232 -5.46 0.64 -10.83
N ASN A 233 -6.72 0.73 -11.26
CA ASN A 233 -7.17 0.22 -12.54
C ASN A 233 -7.85 1.34 -13.33
N THR A 234 -7.15 1.90 -14.32
CA THR A 234 -7.61 3.11 -15.05
C THR A 234 -8.86 2.87 -15.89
N ASN A 235 -9.14 1.62 -16.24
CA ASN A 235 -10.35 1.19 -16.96
C ASN A 235 -11.62 1.13 -16.08
N THR A 236 -11.58 1.70 -14.88
CA THR A 236 -12.68 1.74 -13.92
C THR A 236 -13.09 3.18 -13.61
N VAL A 237 -14.30 3.38 -13.11
CA VAL A 237 -14.76 4.73 -12.71
C VAL A 237 -13.84 5.33 -11.62
N GLY A 238 -13.43 4.52 -10.64
CA GLY A 238 -12.58 4.98 -9.54
C GLY A 238 -11.12 5.27 -9.94
N GLY A 239 -10.59 4.58 -10.95
CA GLY A 239 -9.23 4.79 -11.44
C GLY A 239 -9.15 5.82 -12.58
N GLY A 240 -10.17 5.89 -13.45
CA GLY A 240 -10.17 6.73 -14.65
C GLY A 240 -10.87 8.08 -14.51
N LEU A 241 -11.84 8.24 -13.59
CA LEU A 241 -12.57 9.52 -13.44
C LEU A 241 -12.23 10.30 -12.16
N VAL A 242 -11.62 9.65 -11.17
CA VAL A 242 -11.26 10.30 -9.91
C VAL A 242 -9.80 10.74 -9.96
N TYR A 243 -9.57 12.05 -10.08
CA TYR A 243 -8.23 12.62 -10.06
C TYR A 243 -7.64 12.70 -8.63
N PRO A 244 -6.30 12.62 -8.48
CA PRO A 244 -5.32 12.29 -9.54
C PRO A 244 -5.42 10.82 -9.95
N GLN A 245 -5.12 10.50 -11.21
CA GLN A 245 -5.01 9.12 -11.68
C GLN A 245 -3.66 8.52 -11.26
N ALA A 246 -3.58 7.18 -11.24
CA ALA A 246 -2.28 6.52 -11.12
C ALA A 246 -1.47 6.75 -12.40
N ASP A 247 -0.19 7.09 -12.26
CA ASP A 247 0.74 7.30 -13.38
C ASP A 247 2.16 7.03 -12.90
N LEU A 248 2.72 5.89 -13.30
CA LEU A 248 4.08 5.51 -12.94
C LEU A 248 5.14 6.22 -13.81
N GLY A 249 4.74 6.98 -14.83
CA GLY A 249 5.65 7.57 -15.80
C GLY A 249 6.56 6.51 -16.42
N ASN A 250 7.86 6.82 -16.55
CA ASN A 250 8.87 5.84 -16.91
C ASN A 250 9.61 5.30 -15.68
N LEU A 251 9.00 5.35 -14.49
CA LEU A 251 9.58 4.92 -13.22
C LEU A 251 10.87 5.69 -12.85
N GLN A 252 11.00 6.96 -13.25
CA GLN A 252 12.21 7.75 -13.01
C GLN A 252 12.53 7.91 -11.52
N GLY A 253 11.52 7.91 -10.66
CA GLY A 253 11.73 7.92 -9.21
C GLY A 253 12.36 6.63 -8.71
N PHE A 254 11.92 5.48 -9.26
CA PHE A 254 12.50 4.18 -8.91
C PHE A 254 13.91 4.01 -9.49
N GLU A 255 14.19 4.53 -10.68
CA GLU A 255 15.54 4.52 -11.26
C GLU A 255 16.55 5.27 -10.40
N LYS A 256 16.10 6.32 -9.72
CA LYS A 256 16.90 7.08 -8.75
C LYS A 256 16.92 6.45 -7.34
N GLY A 257 16.40 5.23 -7.19
CA GLY A 257 16.45 4.43 -5.96
C GLY A 257 15.20 4.48 -5.09
N ALA A 258 14.18 5.27 -5.45
CA ALA A 258 12.92 5.46 -4.70
C ALA A 258 13.10 5.94 -3.24
N LYS A 259 14.30 6.38 -2.85
CA LYS A 259 14.60 6.85 -1.50
C LYS A 259 14.49 8.37 -1.41
N GLN A 260 14.27 8.87 -0.20
CA GLN A 260 14.29 10.30 0.09
C GLN A 260 15.47 11.02 -0.60
N PRO A 261 15.23 12.18 -1.25
CA PRO A 261 13.98 12.96 -1.22
C PRO A 261 12.93 12.56 -2.27
N ILE A 262 13.08 11.42 -2.96
CA ILE A 262 12.18 11.00 -4.04
C ILE A 262 10.88 10.43 -3.45
N ALA A 263 9.76 11.09 -3.71
CA ALA A 263 8.47 10.75 -3.08
C ALA A 263 7.47 10.02 -4.01
N MET A 264 7.72 9.99 -5.32
CA MET A 264 6.77 9.43 -6.31
C MET A 264 7.48 8.50 -7.30
N ALA A 265 6.76 7.49 -7.81
CA ALA A 265 7.31 6.51 -8.73
C ALA A 265 7.81 7.13 -10.05
N ASP A 266 7.10 8.13 -10.56
CA ASP A 266 7.46 8.91 -11.77
C ASP A 266 8.48 10.02 -11.48
N GLY A 267 8.91 10.19 -10.24
CA GLY A 267 9.86 11.22 -9.81
C GLY A 267 9.29 12.65 -9.76
N LYS A 268 7.97 12.82 -9.89
CA LYS A 268 7.28 14.12 -9.75
C LYS A 268 7.12 14.53 -8.28
N PRO A 269 6.71 15.79 -7.99
CA PRO A 269 6.39 16.22 -6.63
C PRO A 269 5.34 15.33 -5.95
N PHE A 270 5.42 15.23 -4.62
CA PHE A 270 4.57 14.37 -3.83
C PHE A 270 3.08 14.72 -3.98
N PHE A 271 2.25 13.68 -4.05
CA PHE A 271 0.80 13.80 -3.92
C PHE A 271 0.25 12.53 -3.26
N GLY A 272 -0.18 12.63 -2.00
CA GLY A 272 -0.54 11.46 -1.18
C GLY A 272 -1.61 10.57 -1.79
N ALA A 273 -2.65 11.13 -2.42
CA ALA A 273 -3.66 10.30 -3.08
C ALA A 273 -3.15 9.58 -4.33
N LYS A 274 -2.20 10.18 -5.07
CA LYS A 274 -1.55 9.56 -6.23
C LYS A 274 -0.58 8.48 -5.77
N ALA A 275 0.22 8.72 -4.73
CA ALA A 275 1.17 7.76 -4.16
C ALA A 275 0.49 6.43 -3.79
N TYR A 276 -0.68 6.51 -3.15
CA TYR A 276 -1.50 5.32 -2.88
C TYR A 276 -1.93 4.59 -4.16
N LYS A 277 -2.45 5.31 -5.15
CA LYS A 277 -2.91 4.69 -6.40
C LYS A 277 -1.77 4.06 -7.18
N ASP A 278 -0.63 4.74 -7.27
CA ASP A 278 0.61 4.22 -7.86
C ASP A 278 1.04 2.92 -7.15
N SER A 279 1.03 2.89 -5.81
CA SER A 279 1.35 1.68 -5.05
C SER A 279 0.40 0.50 -5.36
N LYS A 280 -0.89 0.78 -5.62
CA LYS A 280 -1.87 -0.24 -5.99
C LYS A 280 -1.70 -0.74 -7.43
N VAL A 281 -1.27 0.12 -8.36
CA VAL A 281 -0.84 -0.33 -9.71
C VAL A 281 0.36 -1.26 -9.59
N CYS A 282 1.39 -0.88 -8.82
CA CYS A 282 2.58 -1.71 -8.61
C CYS A 282 2.23 -3.09 -8.02
N ASN A 283 1.29 -3.14 -7.06
CA ASN A 283 0.79 -4.42 -6.53
C ASN A 283 0.16 -5.31 -7.60
N MET A 284 -0.66 -4.74 -8.49
CA MET A 284 -1.31 -5.51 -9.55
C MET A 284 -0.30 -5.96 -10.61
N MET A 285 0.65 -5.10 -11.01
CA MET A 285 1.78 -5.47 -11.87
C MET A 285 2.66 -6.57 -11.25
N THR A 286 2.86 -6.52 -9.94
CA THR A 286 3.62 -7.55 -9.19
C THR A 286 2.96 -8.92 -9.33
N VAL A 287 1.62 -9.00 -9.26
CA VAL A 287 0.90 -10.26 -9.48
C VAL A 287 1.17 -10.82 -10.87
N SER A 288 1.10 -10.00 -11.91
CA SER A 288 1.36 -10.45 -13.28
C SER A 288 2.81 -10.90 -13.50
N GLU A 289 3.78 -10.20 -12.90
CA GLU A 289 5.18 -10.62 -12.96
C GLU A 289 5.45 -11.88 -12.12
N LEU A 290 4.82 -12.05 -10.95
CA LEU A 290 4.90 -13.29 -10.17
C LEU A 290 4.36 -14.47 -10.96
N HIS A 291 3.21 -14.30 -11.61
CA HIS A 291 2.65 -15.34 -12.46
C HIS A 291 3.63 -15.70 -13.59
N ARG A 292 4.07 -14.71 -14.37
CA ARG A 292 4.97 -14.93 -15.51
C ARG A 292 6.28 -15.60 -15.10
N ARG A 293 6.84 -15.22 -13.95
CA ARG A 293 8.15 -15.71 -13.50
C ARG A 293 8.06 -17.08 -12.81
N TYR A 294 6.99 -17.35 -12.07
CA TYR A 294 6.98 -18.46 -11.12
C TYR A 294 5.79 -19.39 -11.20
N HIS A 295 4.66 -19.05 -11.84
CA HIS A 295 3.47 -19.90 -11.81
C HIS A 295 3.74 -21.29 -12.42
N GLU A 296 4.31 -21.33 -13.62
CA GLU A 296 4.59 -22.58 -14.34
C GLU A 296 5.56 -23.49 -13.57
N SER A 297 6.59 -22.91 -12.96
CA SER A 297 7.66 -23.64 -12.29
C SER A 297 7.34 -24.05 -10.85
N THR A 298 6.40 -23.36 -10.19
CA THR A 298 6.05 -23.62 -8.77
C THR A 298 4.64 -24.16 -8.55
N GLY A 299 3.75 -24.01 -9.53
CA GLY A 299 2.32 -24.31 -9.38
C GLY A 299 1.57 -23.35 -8.45
N ILE A 300 2.22 -22.30 -7.92
CA ILE A 300 1.58 -21.30 -7.07
C ILE A 300 0.65 -20.44 -7.92
N SER A 301 -0.56 -20.22 -7.44
CA SER A 301 -1.49 -19.28 -8.07
C SER A 301 -1.32 -17.88 -7.49
N PHE A 302 -1.04 -16.92 -8.38
CA PHE A 302 -0.89 -15.51 -8.02
C PHE A 302 -2.12 -14.75 -8.51
N SER A 303 -2.79 -14.04 -7.60
CA SER A 303 -3.99 -13.26 -7.96
C SER A 303 -4.02 -11.92 -7.24
N SER A 304 -4.80 -11.01 -7.78
CA SER A 304 -5.21 -9.79 -7.10
C SER A 304 -6.72 -9.80 -6.92
N MET A 305 -7.24 -8.98 -6.01
CA MET A 305 -8.69 -8.86 -5.86
C MET A 305 -9.13 -7.47 -5.41
N TYR A 306 -10.40 -7.16 -5.69
CA TYR A 306 -11.11 -5.98 -5.18
C TYR A 306 -12.44 -6.40 -4.55
N PRO A 307 -12.62 -6.19 -3.23
CA PRO A 307 -13.75 -6.78 -2.49
C PRO A 307 -15.02 -5.94 -2.64
N GLY A 308 -14.92 -4.75 -3.23
CA GLY A 308 -15.92 -3.70 -3.15
C GLY A 308 -15.50 -2.51 -2.30
N CYS A 309 -16.35 -1.50 -2.24
CA CYS A 309 -16.07 -0.29 -1.48
C CYS A 309 -16.43 -0.49 0.01
N ILE A 310 -15.40 -0.71 0.83
CA ILE A 310 -15.54 -0.85 2.28
C ILE A 310 -15.40 0.53 2.94
N ALA A 311 -16.49 1.29 2.96
CA ALA A 311 -16.47 2.68 3.42
C ALA A 311 -16.24 2.84 4.93
N GLU A 312 -16.46 1.78 5.72
CA GLU A 312 -16.30 1.75 7.18
C GLU A 312 -14.84 1.59 7.62
N THR A 313 -13.90 1.35 6.69
CA THR A 313 -12.51 1.08 7.06
C THR A 313 -11.79 2.34 7.54
N ALA A 314 -10.88 2.13 8.51
CA ALA A 314 -9.96 3.17 8.96
C ALA A 314 -9.06 3.71 7.83
N LEU A 315 -9.00 3.03 6.68
CA LEU A 315 -8.29 3.48 5.48
C LEU A 315 -8.80 4.84 4.98
N PHE A 316 -10.09 5.16 5.16
CA PHE A 316 -10.68 6.43 4.73
C PHE A 316 -10.86 7.45 5.88
N ARG A 317 -10.24 7.21 7.04
CA ARG A 317 -10.46 7.99 8.28
C ARG A 317 -10.14 9.48 8.14
N GLU A 318 -9.18 9.82 7.27
CA GLU A 318 -8.69 11.19 7.03
C GLU A 318 -9.57 11.98 6.04
N LYS A 319 -10.57 11.35 5.42
CA LYS A 319 -11.53 12.10 4.60
C LYS A 319 -12.44 12.95 5.47
N ARG A 320 -12.80 14.13 4.95
CA ARG A 320 -13.65 15.12 5.64
C ARG A 320 -14.89 14.46 6.27
N PRO A 321 -15.33 14.87 7.47
CA PRO A 321 -16.45 14.23 8.18
C PRO A 321 -17.74 14.08 7.36
N TRP A 322 -18.07 15.06 6.51
CA TRP A 322 -19.23 14.99 5.62
C TRP A 322 -19.10 13.88 4.58
N PHE A 323 -17.89 13.62 4.06
CA PHE A 323 -17.62 12.53 3.13
C PHE A 323 -17.85 11.18 3.80
N ARG A 324 -17.40 11.00 5.05
CA ARG A 324 -17.63 9.75 5.81
C ARG A 324 -19.11 9.46 6.05
N LYS A 325 -19.97 10.49 6.14
CA LYS A 325 -21.42 10.33 6.33
C LYS A 325 -22.19 10.19 5.02
N ALA A 326 -21.85 10.95 3.99
CA ALA A 326 -22.57 10.98 2.72
C ALA A 326 -22.07 9.93 1.72
N PHE A 327 -20.78 9.61 1.70
CA PHE A 327 -20.18 8.70 0.73
C PHE A 327 -20.65 7.25 0.88
N PRO A 328 -20.82 6.65 2.07
CA PRO A 328 -21.41 5.31 2.18
C PRO A 328 -22.85 5.28 1.66
N TRP A 329 -23.64 6.32 1.95
CA TRP A 329 -25.02 6.42 1.47
C TRP A 329 -25.07 6.59 -0.06
N PHE A 330 -24.21 7.44 -0.62
CA PHE A 330 -24.03 7.57 -2.07
C PHE A 330 -23.57 6.25 -2.70
N MET A 331 -22.57 5.59 -2.12
CA MET A 331 -22.06 4.33 -2.67
C MET A 331 -23.12 3.22 -2.60
N LYS A 332 -23.91 3.16 -1.52
CA LYS A 332 -24.98 2.18 -1.34
C LYS A 332 -26.17 2.41 -2.27
N TYR A 333 -26.68 3.64 -2.34
CA TYR A 333 -27.95 3.92 -3.02
C TYR A 333 -27.80 4.48 -4.45
N VAL A 334 -26.66 5.09 -4.78
CA VAL A 334 -26.42 5.67 -6.11
C VAL A 334 -25.53 4.77 -6.96
N THR A 335 -24.51 4.17 -6.36
CA THR A 335 -23.52 3.39 -7.13
C THR A 335 -23.68 1.87 -7.01
N GLY A 336 -24.33 1.41 -5.94
CA GLY A 336 -24.48 -0.01 -5.56
C GLY A 336 -23.18 -0.70 -5.11
N GLY A 337 -22.06 0.02 -5.02
CA GLY A 337 -20.71 -0.52 -4.78
C GLY A 337 -20.33 -0.73 -3.31
N TYR A 338 -21.24 -0.49 -2.37
CA TYR A 338 -20.97 -0.65 -0.93
C TYR A 338 -20.96 -2.12 -0.53
N VAL A 339 -19.99 -2.53 0.29
CA VAL A 339 -19.88 -3.89 0.84
C VAL A 339 -19.56 -3.80 2.33
N GLY A 340 -20.30 -4.58 3.13
CA GLY A 340 -20.05 -4.68 4.57
C GLY A 340 -18.70 -5.32 4.87
N MET A 341 -18.10 -4.97 6.00
CA MET A 341 -16.80 -5.50 6.42
C MET A 341 -16.74 -7.03 6.50
N GLU A 342 -17.78 -7.65 7.05
CA GLU A 342 -17.87 -9.11 7.18
C GLU A 342 -17.91 -9.78 5.80
N GLU A 343 -18.80 -9.32 4.92
CA GLU A 343 -18.90 -9.82 3.54
C GLU A 343 -17.58 -9.63 2.79
N ALA A 344 -16.93 -8.47 2.91
CA ALA A 344 -15.64 -8.23 2.29
C ALA A 344 -14.55 -9.19 2.82
N GLY A 345 -14.57 -9.51 4.11
CA GLY A 345 -13.69 -10.52 4.71
C GLY A 345 -13.95 -11.93 4.19
N GLN A 346 -15.22 -12.31 4.02
CA GLN A 346 -15.63 -13.59 3.42
C GLN A 346 -15.20 -13.69 1.96
N ARG A 347 -15.33 -12.60 1.18
CA ARG A 347 -14.83 -12.50 -0.20
C ARG A 347 -13.32 -12.72 -0.29
N LEU A 348 -12.56 -12.09 0.61
CA LEU A 348 -11.10 -12.29 0.64
C LEU A 348 -10.73 -13.72 1.07
N ALA A 349 -11.49 -14.32 2.00
CA ALA A 349 -11.32 -15.73 2.37
C ALA A 349 -11.64 -16.67 1.20
N GLN A 350 -12.68 -16.37 0.40
CA GLN A 350 -13.08 -17.13 -0.78
C GLN A 350 -11.92 -17.25 -1.78
N VAL A 351 -11.19 -16.17 -2.05
CA VAL A 351 -10.07 -16.16 -3.03
C VAL A 351 -9.00 -17.21 -2.72
N VAL A 352 -8.71 -17.46 -1.43
CA VAL A 352 -7.65 -18.40 -1.04
C VAL A 352 -8.14 -19.82 -0.73
N ASP A 353 -9.45 -20.02 -0.67
CA ASP A 353 -10.01 -21.29 -0.23
C ASP A 353 -10.93 -21.97 -1.25
N ASP A 354 -11.64 -21.20 -2.06
CA ASP A 354 -12.58 -21.71 -3.05
C ASP A 354 -11.83 -22.30 -4.27
N PRO A 355 -12.11 -23.55 -4.68
CA PRO A 355 -11.51 -24.15 -5.87
C PRO A 355 -11.64 -23.31 -7.14
N GLN A 356 -12.74 -22.55 -7.31
CA GLN A 356 -12.93 -21.70 -8.50
C GLN A 356 -11.87 -20.58 -8.61
N CYS A 357 -11.24 -20.22 -7.48
CA CYS A 357 -10.22 -19.19 -7.40
C CYS A 357 -8.79 -19.74 -7.63
N ALA A 358 -8.64 -20.98 -8.11
CA ALA A 358 -7.34 -21.59 -8.32
C ALA A 358 -6.56 -21.01 -9.52
N LYS A 359 -7.22 -20.26 -10.41
CA LYS A 359 -6.57 -19.68 -11.60
C LYS A 359 -5.59 -18.56 -11.22
N SER A 360 -4.41 -18.56 -11.84
CA SER A 360 -3.37 -17.53 -11.66
C SER A 360 -3.52 -16.38 -12.68
N ASP A 361 -2.91 -15.23 -12.37
CA ASP A 361 -2.98 -13.97 -13.13
C ASP A 361 -4.40 -13.43 -13.31
N VAL A 362 -5.22 -13.62 -12.27
CA VAL A 362 -6.59 -13.13 -12.21
C VAL A 362 -6.70 -11.92 -11.29
N TYR A 363 -7.53 -10.96 -11.70
CA TYR A 363 -8.03 -9.90 -10.84
C TYR A 363 -9.48 -10.20 -10.44
N TRP A 364 -9.68 -10.78 -9.26
CA TRP A 364 -11.01 -11.17 -8.79
C TRP A 364 -11.85 -9.97 -8.36
N SER A 365 -13.13 -10.00 -8.73
CA SER A 365 -14.14 -9.07 -8.22
C SER A 365 -15.50 -9.76 -8.11
N TRP A 366 -16.52 -9.06 -7.62
CA TRP A 366 -17.86 -9.61 -7.40
C TRP A 366 -18.89 -8.83 -8.20
N ASN A 367 -19.76 -9.54 -8.93
CA ASN A 367 -20.75 -8.93 -9.83
C ASN A 367 -22.06 -8.55 -9.11
N GLY A 368 -21.99 -8.29 -7.80
CA GLY A 368 -23.12 -7.88 -6.98
C GLY A 368 -23.77 -6.57 -7.41
N GLY A 369 -24.61 -5.98 -6.56
CA GLY A 369 -25.51 -4.86 -6.87
C GLY A 369 -24.89 -3.55 -7.37
N ALA A 370 -23.59 -3.51 -7.66
CA ALA A 370 -22.95 -2.38 -8.31
C ALA A 370 -23.55 -2.21 -9.71
N GLN A 371 -24.08 -1.02 -9.99
CA GLN A 371 -24.70 -0.74 -11.28
C GLN A 371 -23.75 -0.02 -12.24
N THR A 372 -22.79 0.74 -11.70
CA THR A 372 -21.94 1.67 -12.47
C THR A 372 -20.49 1.78 -12.01
N VAL A 373 -20.10 1.05 -10.96
CA VAL A 373 -18.74 1.11 -10.39
C VAL A 373 -18.07 -0.19 -10.71
N GLY A 374 -17.15 -0.22 -11.68
CA GLY A 374 -16.40 -1.47 -11.86
C GLY A 374 -15.54 -1.55 -13.11
N ARG A 375 -16.11 -1.28 -14.28
CA ARG A 375 -15.40 -1.39 -15.56
C ARG A 375 -16.11 -0.59 -16.65
N TRP A 376 -15.37 -0.05 -17.61
CA TRP A 376 -15.94 0.29 -18.92
C TRP A 376 -16.06 -0.98 -19.77
N ALA A 377 -17.26 -1.27 -20.27
CA ALA A 377 -17.42 -2.30 -21.30
C ALA A 377 -16.94 -1.79 -22.66
N GLU A 378 -16.77 -2.70 -23.62
CA GLU A 378 -16.34 -2.37 -25.00
C GLU A 378 -17.28 -1.37 -25.69
N ASP A 379 -18.54 -1.31 -25.26
CA ASP A 379 -19.54 -0.33 -25.72
C ASP A 379 -19.41 1.05 -25.04
N GLY A 380 -18.38 1.26 -24.23
CA GLY A 380 -18.13 2.50 -23.51
C GLY A 380 -19.09 2.78 -22.35
N LYS A 381 -19.90 1.80 -21.92
CA LYS A 381 -20.80 1.95 -20.77
C LYS A 381 -20.18 1.41 -19.49
N PRO A 382 -20.42 2.05 -18.33
CA PRO A 382 -19.95 1.52 -17.06
C PRO A 382 -20.74 0.25 -16.70
N ARG A 383 -20.03 -0.79 -16.24
CA ARG A 383 -20.58 -2.01 -15.66
C ARG A 383 -20.12 -2.14 -14.20
N GLY A 384 -20.96 -2.79 -13.40
CA GLY A 384 -20.69 -3.05 -11.99
C GLY A 384 -19.59 -4.07 -11.73
N ALA A 385 -18.76 -3.79 -10.74
CA ALA A 385 -17.82 -4.71 -10.09
C ALA A 385 -17.60 -4.25 -8.64
N GLY A 386 -17.75 -5.17 -7.68
CA GLY A 386 -17.55 -4.92 -6.26
C GLY A 386 -18.78 -4.42 -5.50
N GLY A 387 -20.00 -4.58 -6.02
CA GLY A 387 -21.22 -4.33 -5.23
C GLY A 387 -21.52 -5.47 -4.25
N SER A 388 -22.39 -5.24 -3.27
CA SER A 388 -22.84 -6.26 -2.31
C SER A 388 -23.57 -7.41 -2.98
N GLY A 389 -23.42 -8.63 -2.45
CA GLY A 389 -23.91 -9.86 -3.06
C GLY A 389 -23.18 -10.22 -4.37
N GLY A 390 -23.75 -11.15 -5.12
CA GLY A 390 -23.22 -11.61 -6.41
C GLY A 390 -22.14 -12.69 -6.28
N GLU A 391 -21.72 -13.17 -7.44
CA GLU A 391 -20.73 -14.22 -7.62
C GLU A 391 -19.36 -13.61 -7.95
N ILE A 392 -18.31 -14.34 -7.56
CA ILE A 392 -16.95 -13.97 -7.93
C ILE A 392 -16.76 -14.15 -9.44
N PHE A 393 -16.03 -13.25 -10.07
CA PHE A 393 -15.72 -13.33 -11.50
C PHE A 393 -14.34 -12.75 -11.80
N GLU A 394 -13.81 -13.11 -12.97
CA GLU A 394 -12.55 -12.58 -13.48
C GLU A 394 -12.74 -11.16 -14.01
N ASN A 395 -12.16 -10.18 -13.31
CA ASN A 395 -12.21 -8.79 -13.72
C ASN A 395 -11.02 -8.43 -14.65
N ALA A 396 -11.23 -7.51 -15.58
CA ALA A 396 -10.22 -7.07 -16.52
C ALA A 396 -9.29 -6.06 -15.85
N GLN A 397 -8.01 -6.30 -16.00
CA GLN A 397 -6.97 -5.34 -15.68
C GLN A 397 -6.86 -4.29 -16.79
N SER A 398 -6.43 -3.10 -16.44
CA SER A 398 -6.22 -1.96 -17.33
C SER A 398 -4.92 -2.10 -18.08
N ASP A 399 -4.81 -1.36 -19.18
CA ASP A 399 -3.60 -1.30 -20.00
C ASP A 399 -2.38 -0.86 -19.18
N ALA A 400 -2.57 0.03 -18.19
CA ALA A 400 -1.52 0.42 -17.27
C ALA A 400 -0.96 -0.79 -16.50
N VAL A 401 -1.82 -1.66 -15.95
CA VAL A 401 -1.39 -2.87 -15.23
C VAL A 401 -0.82 -3.92 -16.19
N ARG A 402 -1.37 -4.02 -17.41
CA ARG A 402 -0.96 -4.99 -18.43
C ARG A 402 0.26 -4.57 -19.25
N ASP A 403 0.81 -3.37 -19.05
CA ASP A 403 2.04 -2.94 -19.71
C ASP A 403 3.24 -3.76 -19.22
N ARG A 404 3.59 -4.76 -20.03
CA ARG A 404 4.69 -5.69 -19.77
C ARG A 404 6.03 -4.98 -19.58
N LYS A 405 6.33 -3.95 -20.37
CA LYS A 405 7.64 -3.27 -20.31
C LYS A 405 7.77 -2.54 -18.98
N THR A 406 6.72 -1.83 -18.58
CA THR A 406 6.69 -1.12 -17.30
C THR A 406 6.67 -2.09 -16.12
N ALA A 407 5.92 -3.19 -16.19
CA ALA A 407 5.87 -4.20 -15.13
C ALA A 407 7.24 -4.89 -14.91
N MET A 408 7.94 -5.26 -16.00
CA MET A 408 9.30 -5.82 -15.90
C MET A 408 10.29 -4.82 -15.28
N LYS A 409 10.24 -3.56 -15.71
CA LYS A 409 11.09 -2.50 -15.17
C LYS A 409 10.79 -2.22 -13.69
N MET A 410 9.51 -2.17 -13.32
CA MET A 410 9.04 -2.03 -11.94
C MET A 410 9.62 -3.16 -11.08
N TRP A 411 9.53 -4.41 -11.55
CA TRP A 411 10.07 -5.58 -10.85
C TRP A 411 11.57 -5.44 -10.57
N GLU A 412 12.37 -5.17 -11.61
CA GLU A 412 13.83 -5.06 -11.49
C GLU A 412 14.27 -3.95 -10.54
N LEU A 413 13.59 -2.79 -10.61
CA LEU A 413 13.87 -1.67 -9.73
C LEU A 413 13.41 -1.96 -8.29
N SER A 414 12.31 -2.69 -8.09
CA SER A 414 11.87 -3.14 -6.77
C SER A 414 12.82 -4.14 -6.13
N VAL A 415 13.39 -5.08 -6.91
CA VAL A 415 14.45 -5.97 -6.42
C VAL A 415 15.64 -5.17 -5.89
N LYS A 416 16.10 -4.16 -6.66
CA LYS A 416 17.21 -3.28 -6.26
C LYS A 416 16.87 -2.45 -5.03
N ALA A 417 15.68 -1.82 -5.01
CA ALA A 417 15.22 -0.99 -3.90
C ALA A 417 15.15 -1.79 -2.60
N CYS A 418 14.61 -3.02 -2.64
CA CYS A 418 14.51 -3.90 -1.48
C CYS A 418 15.85 -4.52 -1.02
N GLY A 419 16.97 -4.19 -1.68
CA GLY A 419 18.27 -4.76 -1.37
C GLY A 419 18.30 -6.28 -1.51
N MET A 420 17.52 -6.82 -2.44
CA MET A 420 17.42 -8.26 -2.65
C MET A 420 18.61 -8.77 -3.46
N THR A 421 19.14 -9.91 -3.04
CA THR A 421 20.18 -10.64 -3.73
C THR A 421 19.60 -11.83 -4.49
N GLU A 422 20.39 -12.51 -5.32
CA GLU A 422 19.97 -13.78 -5.96
C GLU A 422 19.51 -14.84 -4.95
N ARG A 423 19.97 -14.78 -3.69
CA ARG A 423 19.54 -15.69 -2.62
C ARG A 423 18.13 -15.40 -2.10
N ASP A 424 17.66 -14.17 -2.25
CA ASP A 424 16.31 -13.75 -1.83
C ASP A 424 15.27 -13.98 -2.94
N LEU A 425 15.72 -14.11 -4.19
CA LEU A 425 14.85 -14.39 -5.32
C LEU A 425 14.53 -15.89 -5.39
N PRO A 426 13.28 -16.25 -5.74
CA PRO A 426 12.90 -17.65 -5.88
C PRO A 426 13.79 -18.37 -6.89
N LYS A 427 14.23 -19.58 -6.56
CA LYS A 427 15.13 -20.37 -7.43
C LYS A 427 14.43 -21.01 -8.63
N ALA A 428 13.11 -20.81 -8.74
CA ALA A 428 12.32 -21.42 -9.79
C ALA A 428 12.74 -20.85 -11.15
N LYS A 429 13.03 -21.73 -12.10
CA LYS A 429 13.55 -21.35 -13.43
C LYS A 429 12.60 -20.32 -14.05
N MET A 430 13.14 -19.15 -14.43
CA MET A 430 12.41 -18.25 -15.33
C MET A 430 12.10 -19.05 -16.60
N SER A 431 10.84 -19.14 -16.98
CA SER A 431 10.49 -19.63 -18.31
C SER A 431 11.13 -18.67 -19.33
N PRO A 432 11.79 -19.20 -20.37
CA PRO A 432 12.55 -18.41 -21.34
C PRO A 432 11.71 -17.34 -22.06
#